data_AF-Q2GHI0-F1
#
_entry.id   AF-Q2GHI0-F1
#
_cell.length_a   1.000
_cell.length_b   1.000
_cell.length_c   1.000
_cell.angle_alpha   90.00
_cell.angle_beta   90.00
_cell.angle_gamma   90.00
#
_symmetry.space_group_name_H-M   'P 1'
#
loop_
_entity.id
_entity.type
_entity.pdbx_description
1 polymer ?
#
loop_
_entity_poly.entity_id
_entity_poly.type
_entity_poly.pdbx_seq_one_letter_code
_entity_poly.pdbx_strand_id
1 'polypeptide(L)'
;MGTGAIIGIIIAILLLILIALVLYVLFRTFLRPELYVRSNLFPTGVVTNVDPERDLRSFIMMDFERQTAANMVSIVRDMKFQISSIRCYRDILSSLIQEDQDTLQPEIMEQILELMYRAQTIDEQIQDRLSSIGQFTLDMANAEDIACVTCNYEALCNIGQEIEACIHSIFDIEVNRTTVAAYTMSIQLIMSEATRKLFVLVPIRDLGLPTDASHSQAASSMDR
;
A
#
# COMPACT_ATOMS: atom_id res chain seq x y z
N MET A 1 -18.57 -24.49 -48.53
CA MET A 1 -18.53 -24.29 -47.07
C MET A 1 -19.88 -23.73 -46.64
N GLY A 2 -20.67 -24.51 -45.89
CA GLY A 2 -22.10 -24.28 -45.69
C GLY A 2 -22.41 -23.22 -44.64
N THR A 3 -23.38 -22.36 -44.94
CA THR A 3 -23.94 -21.31 -44.07
C THR A 3 -24.30 -21.77 -42.66
N GLY A 4 -24.59 -23.06 -42.46
CA GLY A 4 -24.86 -23.67 -41.14
C GLY A 4 -23.70 -23.56 -40.14
N ALA A 5 -22.44 -23.58 -40.60
CA ALA A 5 -21.28 -23.43 -39.70
C ALA A 5 -21.17 -22.00 -39.14
N ILE A 6 -21.51 -21.00 -39.97
CA ILE A 6 -21.46 -19.57 -39.58
C ILE A 6 -22.58 -19.28 -38.57
N ILE A 7 -23.78 -19.80 -38.81
CA ILE A 7 -24.92 -19.66 -37.88
C ILE A 7 -24.60 -20.32 -36.53
N GLY A 8 -23.96 -21.49 -36.53
CA GLY A 8 -23.53 -22.17 -35.31
C GLY A 8 -22.54 -21.35 -34.47
N ILE A 9 -21.58 -20.68 -35.11
CA ILE A 9 -20.61 -19.82 -34.42
C ILE A 9 -21.30 -18.58 -33.82
N ILE A 10 -22.23 -17.96 -34.56
CA ILE A 10 -22.95 -16.77 -34.07
C ILE A 10 -23.79 -17.13 -32.83
N ILE A 11 -24.47 -18.27 -32.85
CA ILE A 11 -25.25 -18.75 -31.70
C ILE A 11 -24.32 -19.04 -30.50
N ALA A 12 -23.17 -19.67 -30.74
CA ALA A 12 -22.21 -19.95 -29.67
C ALA A 12 -21.68 -18.66 -29.02
N ILE A 13 -21.36 -17.62 -29.80
CA ILE A 13 -20.90 -16.32 -29.29
C ILE A 13 -22.00 -15.64 -28.48
N LEU A 14 -23.25 -15.61 -28.98
CA LEU A 14 -24.38 -15.03 -28.26
C LEU A 14 -24.62 -15.72 -26.92
N LEU A 15 -24.49 -17.05 -26.88
CA LEU A 15 -24.67 -17.84 -25.67
C LEU A 15 -23.56 -17.56 -24.65
N LEU A 16 -22.32 -17.38 -25.12
CA LEU A 16 -21.17 -17.00 -24.29
C LEU A 16 -21.34 -15.61 -23.67
N ILE A 17 -21.84 -14.65 -24.45
CA ILE A 17 -22.14 -13.29 -23.97
C ILE A 17 -23.24 -13.33 -22.90
N LEU A 18 -24.29 -14.13 -23.12
CA LEU A 18 -25.38 -14.27 -22.14
C LEU A 18 -24.87 -14.88 -20.83
N ILE A 19 -24.06 -15.94 -20.91
CA ILE A 19 -23.45 -16.56 -19.72
C ILE A 19 -22.55 -15.56 -18.99
N ALA A 20 -21.73 -14.80 -19.71
CA ALA A 20 -20.87 -13.78 -19.13
C ALA A 20 -21.70 -12.68 -18.43
N LEU A 21 -22.84 -12.28 -19.02
CA LEU A 21 -23.74 -11.29 -18.44
C LEU A 21 -24.43 -11.80 -17.18
N VAL A 22 -24.90 -13.06 -17.20
CA VAL A 22 -25.50 -13.71 -16.02
C VAL A 22 -24.46 -13.89 -14.92
N LEU A 23 -23.24 -14.33 -15.26
CA LEU A 23 -22.13 -14.41 -14.30
C LEU A 23 -21.77 -13.04 -13.74
N TYR A 24 -21.73 -12.00 -14.56
CA TYR A 24 -21.50 -10.64 -14.11
C TYR A 24 -22.57 -10.16 -13.12
N VAL A 25 -23.85 -10.43 -13.42
CA VAL A 25 -24.96 -10.11 -12.51
C VAL A 25 -24.87 -10.94 -11.23
N LEU A 26 -24.59 -12.25 -11.32
CA LEU A 26 -24.43 -13.12 -10.16
C LEU A 26 -23.27 -12.66 -9.28
N PHE A 27 -22.10 -12.38 -9.85
CA PHE A 27 -20.97 -11.81 -9.12
C PHE A 27 -21.36 -10.49 -8.47
N ARG A 28 -22.03 -9.57 -9.18
CA ARG A 28 -22.47 -8.30 -8.59
C ARG A 28 -23.50 -8.45 -7.46
N THR A 29 -24.34 -9.48 -7.53
CA THR A 29 -25.43 -9.71 -6.56
C THR A 29 -24.92 -10.47 -5.33
N PHE A 30 -24.06 -11.48 -5.52
CA PHE A 30 -23.46 -12.27 -4.44
C PHE A 30 -22.22 -11.60 -3.81
N LEU A 31 -21.48 -10.77 -4.55
CA LEU A 31 -20.40 -9.92 -4.00
C LEU A 31 -20.90 -8.56 -3.53
N ARG A 32 -22.22 -8.31 -3.49
CA ARG A 32 -22.75 -7.22 -2.67
C ARG A 32 -22.71 -7.74 -1.23
N PRO A 33 -21.76 -7.31 -0.38
CA PRO A 33 -21.87 -7.65 1.02
C PRO A 33 -23.17 -7.00 1.52
N GLU A 34 -24.11 -7.81 2.00
CA GLU A 34 -25.20 -7.30 2.83
C GLU A 34 -24.56 -6.79 4.13
N LEU A 35 -24.11 -5.54 4.09
CA LEU A 35 -23.58 -4.82 5.23
C LEU A 35 -24.74 -4.48 6.16
N TYR A 36 -25.07 -5.42 7.05
CA TYR A 36 -25.81 -5.13 8.27
C TYR A 36 -24.94 -4.23 9.16
N VAL A 37 -24.98 -2.93 8.89
CA VAL A 37 -24.39 -1.93 9.79
C VAL A 37 -25.29 -1.86 11.03
N ARG A 38 -24.85 -2.43 12.15
CA ARG A 38 -25.44 -2.12 13.47
C ARG A 38 -25.25 -0.63 13.71
N SER A 39 -26.33 0.13 13.64
CA SER A 39 -26.41 1.60 13.69
C SER A 39 -25.95 2.27 14.99
N ASN A 40 -25.26 1.56 15.88
CA ASN A 40 -24.95 2.06 17.24
C ASN A 40 -23.49 2.52 17.42
N LEU A 41 -22.70 2.63 16.33
CA LEU A 41 -21.27 2.96 16.41
C LEU A 41 -20.87 4.33 15.84
N PHE A 42 -21.80 5.14 15.33
CA PHE A 42 -21.46 6.49 14.88
C PHE A 42 -21.71 7.51 16.01
N PRO A 43 -20.67 8.23 16.49
CA PRO A 43 -20.87 9.40 17.33
C PRO A 43 -21.62 10.44 16.50
N THR A 44 -22.82 10.78 16.95
CA THR A 44 -23.71 11.75 16.32
C THR A 44 -23.09 13.13 16.46
N GLY A 45 -22.53 13.66 15.36
CA GLY A 45 -22.18 15.07 15.35
C GLY A 45 -21.09 15.49 14.37
N VAL A 46 -21.24 15.19 13.07
CA VAL A 46 -20.72 16.09 12.02
C VAL A 46 -21.68 16.02 10.83
N VAL A 47 -22.41 17.10 10.59
CA VAL A 47 -23.14 17.29 9.33
C VAL A 47 -22.10 17.66 8.29
N THR A 48 -21.62 16.69 7.54
CA THR A 48 -20.82 16.93 6.33
C THR A 48 -21.58 16.40 5.13
N ASN A 49 -21.76 17.30 4.17
CA ASN A 49 -22.38 17.11 2.86
C ASN A 49 -21.44 16.27 1.98
N VAL A 50 -21.12 15.06 2.44
CA VAL A 50 -20.17 14.13 1.82
C VAL A 50 -20.97 12.91 1.39
N ASP A 51 -20.74 12.52 0.15
CA ASP A 51 -21.42 11.41 -0.51
C ASP A 51 -21.32 10.15 0.36
N PRO A 52 -22.43 9.63 0.94
CA PRO A 52 -22.39 8.56 1.93
C PRO A 52 -21.77 7.26 1.37
N GLU A 53 -21.78 7.08 0.06
CA GLU A 53 -21.10 5.97 -0.60
C GLU A 53 -19.57 6.09 -0.54
N ARG A 54 -19.02 7.31 -0.56
CA ARG A 54 -17.58 7.56 -0.49
C ARG A 54 -17.05 7.29 0.91
N ASP A 55 -17.78 7.71 1.94
CA ASP A 55 -17.42 7.49 3.34
C ASP A 55 -17.55 6.02 3.70
N LEU A 56 -18.63 5.35 3.27
CA LEU A 56 -18.79 3.90 3.47
C LEU A 56 -17.68 3.10 2.78
N ARG A 57 -17.30 3.46 1.54
CA ARG A 57 -16.21 2.80 0.83
C ARG A 57 -14.87 3.02 1.53
N SER A 58 -14.61 4.23 2.05
CA SER A 58 -13.39 4.52 2.81
C SER A 58 -13.34 3.73 4.13
N PHE A 59 -14.47 3.63 4.82
CA PHE A 59 -14.60 2.87 6.06
C PHE A 59 -14.39 1.37 5.84
N ILE A 60 -15.04 0.79 4.83
CA ILE A 60 -14.86 -0.63 4.46
C ILE A 60 -13.41 -0.91 4.09
N MET A 61 -12.77 -0.02 3.32
CA MET A 61 -11.38 -0.19 2.94
C MET A 61 -10.47 -0.17 4.16
N MET A 62 -10.70 0.77 5.09
CA MET A 62 -9.90 0.90 6.31
C MET A 62 -10.11 -0.27 7.27
N ASP A 63 -11.34 -0.77 7.39
CA ASP A 63 -11.67 -1.95 8.22
C ASP A 63 -11.08 -3.24 7.63
N PHE A 64 -11.19 -3.42 6.30
CA PHE A 64 -10.55 -4.54 5.61
C PHE A 64 -9.02 -4.51 5.75
N GLU A 65 -8.41 -3.33 5.58
CA GLU A 65 -6.98 -3.18 5.78
C GLU A 65 -6.58 -3.45 7.22
N ARG A 66 -7.34 -2.99 8.21
CA ARG A 66 -7.06 -3.30 9.61
C ARG A 66 -7.12 -4.80 9.90
N GLN A 67 -8.09 -5.49 9.32
CA GLN A 67 -8.26 -6.94 9.50
C GLN A 67 -7.20 -7.77 8.78
N THR A 68 -6.65 -7.26 7.67
CA THR A 68 -5.71 -8.01 6.82
C THR A 68 -4.28 -7.50 6.88
N ALA A 69 -4.01 -6.36 7.52
CA ALA A 69 -2.68 -5.73 7.59
C ALA A 69 -1.66 -6.62 8.28
N ALA A 70 -2.10 -7.40 9.27
CA ALA A 70 -1.24 -8.32 10.00
C ALA A 70 -1.04 -9.67 9.29
N ASN A 71 -1.72 -9.97 8.18
CA ASN A 71 -1.54 -11.24 7.48
C ASN A 71 -0.19 -11.24 6.75
N MET A 72 0.46 -12.40 6.69
CA MET A 72 1.79 -12.55 6.09
C MET A 72 1.84 -12.09 4.63
N VAL A 73 0.77 -12.32 3.86
CA VAL A 73 0.63 -11.81 2.48
C VAL A 73 0.68 -10.29 2.41
N SER A 74 0.03 -9.59 3.35
CA SER A 74 0.01 -8.13 3.41
C SER A 74 1.36 -7.58 3.83
N ILE A 75 1.98 -8.17 4.84
CA ILE A 75 3.34 -7.82 5.29
C ILE A 75 4.37 -7.96 4.17
N VAL A 76 4.35 -9.05 3.40
CA VAL A 76 5.27 -9.24 2.27
C VAL A 76 5.01 -8.24 1.15
N ARG A 77 3.73 -7.93 0.87
CA ARG A 77 3.36 -6.93 -0.11
C ARG A 77 3.89 -5.55 0.30
N ASP A 78 3.76 -5.22 1.58
CA ASP A 78 4.23 -3.96 2.13
C ASP A 78 5.76 -3.88 2.08
N MET A 79 6.49 -4.94 2.46
CA MET A 79 7.95 -5.01 2.29
C MET A 79 8.40 -4.83 0.83
N LYS A 80 7.69 -5.44 -0.14
CA LYS A 80 7.99 -5.24 -1.57
C LYS A 80 7.75 -3.80 -2.01
N PHE A 81 6.67 -3.18 -1.53
CA PHE A 81 6.41 -1.75 -1.77
C PHE A 81 7.50 -0.88 -1.15
N GLN A 82 7.98 -1.21 0.06
CA GLN A 82 9.08 -0.51 0.73
C GLN A 82 10.36 -0.57 -0.11
N ILE A 83 10.74 -1.74 -0.63
CA ILE A 83 11.88 -1.89 -1.56
C ILE A 83 11.71 -1.00 -2.80
N SER A 84 10.55 -1.03 -3.45
CA SER A 84 10.28 -0.19 -4.62
C SER A 84 10.40 1.30 -4.29
N SER A 85 9.94 1.72 -3.11
CA SER A 85 10.03 3.10 -2.64
C SER A 85 11.48 3.53 -2.41
N ILE A 86 12.29 2.67 -1.79
CA ILE A 86 13.72 2.91 -1.59
C ILE A 86 14.45 3.06 -2.93
N ARG A 87 14.14 2.21 -3.91
CA ARG A 87 14.72 2.30 -5.25
C ARG A 87 14.36 3.62 -5.91
N CYS A 88 13.10 4.06 -5.81
CA CYS A 88 12.69 5.37 -6.31
C CYS A 88 13.49 6.52 -5.66
N TYR A 89 13.70 6.49 -4.34
CA TYR A 89 14.55 7.46 -3.66
C TYR A 89 16.00 7.44 -4.16
N ARG A 90 16.58 6.25 -4.33
CA ARG A 90 17.94 6.10 -4.87
C ARG A 90 18.05 6.60 -6.31
N ASP A 91 17.03 6.39 -7.13
CA ASP A 91 16.99 6.88 -8.50
C ASP A 91 16.97 8.41 -8.54
N ILE A 92 16.15 9.04 -7.69
CA ILE A 92 16.11 10.51 -7.52
C ILE A 92 17.51 11.02 -7.12
N LEU A 93 18.10 10.46 -6.07
CA LEU A 93 19.42 10.87 -5.59
C LEU A 93 20.51 10.68 -6.65
N SER A 94 20.46 9.58 -7.41
CA SER A 94 21.41 9.32 -8.50
C SER A 94 21.25 10.32 -9.64
N SER A 95 20.01 10.72 -9.97
CA SER A 95 19.75 11.78 -10.95
C SER A 95 20.30 13.14 -10.49
N LEU A 96 20.20 13.48 -9.20
CA LEU A 96 20.77 14.71 -8.66
C LEU A 96 22.30 14.77 -8.85
N ILE A 97 23.00 13.64 -8.62
CA ILE A 97 24.46 13.56 -8.87
C ILE A 97 24.78 13.74 -10.36
N GLN A 98 23.98 13.16 -11.25
CA GLN A 98 24.26 13.18 -12.69
C GLN A 98 23.98 14.52 -13.35
N GLU A 99 22.97 15.26 -12.91
CA GLU A 99 22.57 16.52 -13.54
C GLU A 99 23.49 17.70 -13.17
N ASP A 100 24.14 17.68 -12.00
CA ASP A 100 24.82 18.87 -11.44
C ASP A 100 26.20 18.55 -10.82
N GLN A 101 26.89 17.51 -11.31
CA GLN A 101 28.15 17.02 -10.72
C GLN A 101 29.28 18.08 -10.65
N ASP A 102 29.27 19.04 -11.58
CA ASP A 102 30.28 20.12 -11.68
C ASP A 102 29.93 21.38 -10.85
N THR A 103 28.72 21.43 -10.30
CA THR A 103 28.07 22.61 -9.67
C THR A 103 27.61 22.33 -8.25
N LEU A 104 27.50 21.06 -7.85
CA LEU A 104 27.18 20.62 -6.50
C LEU A 104 28.28 21.01 -5.50
N GLN A 105 27.88 21.65 -4.41
CA GLN A 105 28.76 21.90 -3.29
C GLN A 105 29.18 20.57 -2.64
N PRO A 106 30.44 20.43 -2.19
CA PRO A 106 30.93 19.21 -1.55
C PRO A 106 30.05 18.73 -0.37
N GLU A 107 29.52 19.66 0.41
CA GLU A 107 28.64 19.38 1.55
C GLU A 107 27.32 18.74 1.12
N ILE A 108 26.74 19.21 0.00
CA ILE A 108 25.51 18.64 -0.57
C ILE A 108 25.79 17.26 -1.16
N MET A 109 26.94 17.08 -1.81
CA MET A 109 27.36 15.78 -2.33
C MET A 109 27.52 14.75 -1.20
N GLU A 110 28.15 15.14 -0.08
CA GLU A 110 28.28 14.29 1.10
C GLU A 110 26.90 13.89 1.67
N GLN A 111 25.97 14.84 1.77
CA GLN A 111 24.60 14.58 2.21
C GLN A 111 23.87 13.59 1.29
N ILE A 112 23.97 13.75 -0.03
CA ILE A 112 23.37 12.82 -1.00
C ILE A 112 23.92 11.41 -0.82
N LEU A 113 25.25 11.27 -0.68
CA LEU A 113 25.91 9.97 -0.49
C LEU A 113 25.48 9.30 0.82
N GLU A 114 25.35 10.06 1.91
CA GLU A 114 24.84 9.56 3.19
C GLU A 114 23.40 9.02 3.05
N LEU A 115 22.52 9.78 2.39
CA LEU A 115 21.14 9.37 2.13
C LEU A 115 21.07 8.11 1.27
N MET A 116 21.92 8.01 0.23
CA MET A 116 22.03 6.81 -0.60
C MET A 116 22.49 5.59 0.21
N TYR A 117 23.46 5.76 1.10
CA TYR A 117 23.96 4.68 1.97
C TYR A 117 22.87 4.19 2.92
N ARG A 118 22.18 5.11 3.61
CA ARG A 118 21.06 4.76 4.51
C ARG A 118 19.93 4.05 3.78
N ALA A 119 19.55 4.56 2.60
CA ALA A 119 18.55 3.93 1.74
C ALA A 119 18.97 2.49 1.37
N GLN A 120 20.24 2.28 1.00
CA GLN A 120 20.77 0.95 0.70
C GLN A 120 20.73 0.01 1.91
N THR A 121 21.12 0.48 3.11
CA THR A 121 21.07 -0.33 4.32
C THR A 121 19.66 -0.85 4.61
N ILE A 122 18.63 -0.02 4.40
CA ILE A 122 17.24 -0.44 4.59
C ILE A 122 16.82 -1.45 3.51
N ASP A 123 17.21 -1.25 2.24
CA ASP A 123 16.93 -2.21 1.16
C ASP A 123 17.49 -3.59 1.49
N GLU A 124 18.74 -3.65 1.95
CA GLU A 124 19.42 -4.90 2.37
C GLU A 124 18.68 -5.57 3.54
N GLN A 125 18.31 -4.80 4.58
CA GLN A 125 17.55 -5.33 5.72
C GLN A 125 16.19 -5.91 5.32
N ILE A 126 15.46 -5.23 4.42
CA ILE A 126 14.16 -5.73 3.95
C ILE A 126 14.34 -6.98 3.09
N GLN A 127 15.35 -7.01 2.21
CA GLN A 127 15.63 -8.17 1.37
C GLN A 127 16.02 -9.39 2.20
N ASP A 128 16.87 -9.21 3.21
CA ASP A 128 17.24 -10.26 4.16
C ASP A 128 16.01 -10.81 4.89
N ARG A 129 15.13 -9.92 5.40
CA ARG A 129 13.90 -10.36 6.07
C ARG A 129 12.96 -11.08 5.12
N LEU A 130 12.75 -10.58 3.90
CA LEU A 130 11.95 -11.24 2.88
C LEU A 130 12.49 -12.62 2.52
N SER A 131 13.81 -12.80 2.47
CA SER A 131 14.44 -14.09 2.19
C SER A 131 14.24 -15.10 3.32
N SER A 132 14.15 -14.61 4.57
CA SER A 132 13.88 -15.44 5.76
C SER A 132 12.42 -15.87 5.88
N ILE A 133 11.49 -15.10 5.29
CA ILE A 133 10.07 -15.44 5.19
C ILE A 133 9.93 -16.53 4.11
N GLY A 134 10.08 -17.79 4.52
CA GLY A 134 10.13 -18.93 3.61
C GLY A 134 8.87 -19.10 2.74
N GLN A 135 7.73 -19.48 3.33
CA GLN A 135 6.48 -19.72 2.60
C GLN A 135 5.42 -18.67 2.93
N PHE A 136 4.77 -18.16 1.87
CA PHE A 136 3.65 -17.24 1.99
C PHE A 136 2.37 -17.99 2.38
N THR A 137 1.98 -17.89 3.64
CA THR A 137 0.69 -18.42 4.12
C THR A 137 -0.30 -17.27 4.32
N LEU A 138 -1.58 -17.60 4.46
CA LEU A 138 -2.62 -16.65 4.90
C LEU A 138 -2.57 -16.42 6.42
N ASP A 139 -1.59 -17.02 7.09
CA ASP A 139 -1.43 -16.92 8.53
C ASP A 139 -1.05 -15.49 8.92
N MET A 140 -1.25 -15.23 10.20
CA MET A 140 -0.91 -13.97 10.79
C MET A 140 0.60 -13.86 10.96
N ALA A 141 1.14 -12.70 10.59
CA ALA A 141 2.53 -12.38 10.81
C ALA A 141 2.80 -12.27 12.31
N ASN A 142 4.01 -12.65 12.71
CA ASN A 142 4.40 -12.51 14.10
C ASN A 142 4.65 -11.02 14.45
N ALA A 143 4.73 -10.72 15.73
CA ALA A 143 4.96 -9.35 16.20
C ALA A 143 6.29 -8.76 15.70
N GLU A 144 7.31 -9.58 15.45
CA GLU A 144 8.61 -9.15 14.94
C GLU A 144 8.50 -8.65 13.49
N ASP A 145 7.74 -9.35 12.64
CA ASP A 145 7.48 -8.97 11.25
C ASP A 145 6.71 -7.65 11.18
N ILE A 146 5.67 -7.50 12.00
CA ILE A 146 4.86 -6.28 12.09
C ILE A 146 5.73 -5.11 12.58
N ALA A 147 6.55 -5.33 13.62
CA ALA A 147 7.47 -4.33 14.12
C ALA A 147 8.49 -3.92 13.04
N CYS A 148 9.08 -4.88 12.34
CA CYS A 148 10.02 -4.64 11.25
C CYS A 148 9.41 -3.79 10.14
N VAL A 149 8.25 -4.17 9.61
CA VAL A 149 7.57 -3.39 8.56
C VAL A 149 7.23 -1.99 9.05
N THR A 150 6.79 -1.85 10.29
CA THR A 150 6.48 -0.53 10.89
C THR A 150 7.73 0.34 10.95
N CYS A 151 8.84 -0.17 11.48
CA CYS A 151 10.11 0.55 11.54
C CYS A 151 10.62 0.96 10.15
N ASN A 152 10.46 0.10 9.14
CA ASN A 152 10.86 0.41 7.77
C ASN A 152 10.02 1.56 7.17
N TYR A 153 8.72 1.63 7.48
CA TYR A 153 7.87 2.75 7.06
C TYR A 153 8.24 4.06 7.77
N GLU A 154 8.56 4.01 9.06
CA GLU A 154 9.08 5.18 9.80
C GLU A 154 10.39 5.68 9.17
N ALA A 155 11.31 4.76 8.86
CA ALA A 155 12.58 5.09 8.20
C ALA A 155 12.39 5.66 6.78
N LEU A 156 11.44 5.13 6.01
CA LEU A 156 11.06 5.66 4.70
C LEU A 156 10.56 7.10 4.78
N CYS A 157 9.70 7.41 5.76
CA CYS A 157 9.22 8.78 5.98
C CYS A 157 10.37 9.74 6.28
N ASN A 158 11.29 9.33 7.17
CA ASN A 158 12.44 10.16 7.56
C ASN A 158 13.36 10.43 6.36
N ILE A 159 13.74 9.39 5.61
CA ILE A 159 14.57 9.54 4.41
C ILE A 159 13.86 10.41 3.36
N GLY A 160 12.56 10.19 3.14
CA GLY A 160 11.78 11.01 2.19
C GLY A 160 11.83 12.50 2.52
N GLN A 161 11.65 12.86 3.80
CA GLN A 161 11.74 14.25 4.27
C GLN A 161 13.13 14.86 4.04
N GLU A 162 14.18 14.09 4.34
CA GLU A 162 15.56 14.55 4.15
C GLU A 162 15.92 14.73 2.67
N ILE A 163 15.45 13.83 1.79
CA ILE A 163 15.63 13.95 0.34
C ILE A 163 14.87 15.17 -0.19
N GLU A 164 13.64 15.39 0.24
CA GLU A 164 12.85 16.56 -0.15
C GLU A 164 13.55 17.87 0.24
N ALA A 165 14.07 17.95 1.47
CA ALA A 165 14.87 19.09 1.92
C ALA A 165 16.15 19.26 1.08
N CYS A 166 16.83 18.17 0.74
CA CYS A 166 18.02 18.18 -0.10
C CYS A 166 17.72 18.72 -1.51
N ILE A 167 16.63 18.27 -2.15
CA ILE A 167 16.17 18.80 -3.46
C ILE A 167 15.93 20.30 -3.39
N HIS A 168 15.25 20.78 -2.35
CA HIS A 168 15.00 22.22 -2.19
C HIS A 168 16.27 23.02 -1.99
N SER A 169 17.31 22.45 -1.35
CA SER A 169 18.61 23.11 -1.20
C SER A 169 19.40 23.20 -2.52
N ILE A 170 19.25 22.21 -3.41
CA ILE A 170 19.94 22.17 -4.71
C ILE A 170 19.30 23.15 -5.70
N PHE A 171 17.96 23.18 -5.77
CA PHE A 171 17.22 23.93 -6.77
C PHE A 171 16.68 25.27 -6.27
N ASP A 172 17.37 25.92 -5.32
CA ASP A 172 16.95 27.18 -4.66
C ASP A 172 16.82 28.39 -5.63
N ILE A 173 17.09 28.20 -6.93
CA ILE A 173 16.95 29.21 -8.00
C ILE A 173 16.05 28.64 -9.10
N GLU A 174 15.12 29.47 -9.62
CA GLU A 174 13.96 29.19 -10.50
C GLU A 174 14.17 28.29 -11.74
N VAL A 175 15.36 27.77 -11.99
CA VAL A 175 15.81 27.17 -13.24
C VAL A 175 15.18 25.80 -13.53
N ASN A 176 14.63 25.09 -12.52
CA ASN A 176 14.01 23.78 -12.80
C ASN A 176 12.79 23.40 -11.93
N ARG A 177 11.77 24.28 -11.88
CA ARG A 177 10.52 24.04 -11.12
C ARG A 177 9.81 22.73 -11.48
N THR A 178 9.90 22.28 -12.72
CA THR A 178 9.23 21.06 -13.19
C THR A 178 9.88 19.80 -12.61
N THR A 179 11.22 19.72 -12.62
CA THR A 179 11.94 18.59 -12.02
C THR A 179 11.74 18.55 -10.51
N VAL A 180 11.84 19.69 -9.83
CA VAL A 180 11.56 19.79 -8.39
C VAL A 180 10.15 19.31 -8.10
N ALA A 181 9.13 19.79 -8.83
CA ALA A 181 7.75 19.35 -8.63
C ALA A 181 7.57 17.84 -8.86
N ALA A 182 8.23 17.26 -9.86
CA ALA A 182 8.15 15.82 -10.16
C ALA A 182 8.78 14.97 -9.04
N TYR A 183 9.96 15.35 -8.54
CA TYR A 183 10.61 14.65 -7.44
C TYR A 183 9.83 14.81 -6.13
N THR A 184 9.45 16.04 -5.77
CA THR A 184 8.61 16.31 -4.60
C THR A 184 7.31 15.51 -4.66
N MET A 185 6.62 15.47 -5.80
CA MET A 185 5.38 14.68 -5.93
C MET A 185 5.63 13.19 -5.72
N SER A 186 6.72 12.64 -6.26
CA SER A 186 7.08 11.24 -6.08
C SER A 186 7.38 10.90 -4.62
N ILE A 187 8.10 11.79 -3.93
CA ILE A 187 8.41 11.65 -2.51
C ILE A 187 7.15 11.71 -1.66
N GLN A 188 6.29 12.70 -1.92
CA GLN A 188 5.04 12.90 -1.18
C GLN A 188 4.05 11.74 -1.38
N LEU A 189 4.01 11.12 -2.56
CA LEU A 189 3.21 9.91 -2.79
C LEU A 189 3.67 8.75 -1.90
N ILE A 190 4.98 8.51 -1.83
CA ILE A 190 5.56 7.46 -0.98
C ILE A 190 5.28 7.75 0.50
N MET A 191 5.55 8.98 0.94
CA MET A 191 5.34 9.40 2.33
C MET A 191 3.87 9.34 2.74
N SER A 192 2.95 9.69 1.84
CA SER A 192 1.51 9.59 2.11
C SER A 192 1.07 8.14 2.31
N GLU A 193 1.54 7.22 1.45
CA GLU A 193 1.26 5.80 1.62
C GLU A 193 1.90 5.22 2.88
N ALA A 194 3.15 5.59 3.18
CA ALA A 194 3.82 5.18 4.42
C ALA A 194 3.07 5.68 5.66
N THR A 195 2.65 6.95 5.69
CA THR A 195 1.84 7.51 6.78
C THR A 195 0.52 6.76 6.96
N ARG A 196 -0.15 6.46 5.85
CA ARG A 196 -1.40 5.70 5.84
C ARG A 196 -1.21 4.30 6.41
N LYS A 197 -0.10 3.63 6.08
CA LYS A 197 0.25 2.30 6.60
C LYS A 197 0.63 2.34 8.07
N LEU A 198 1.40 3.34 8.51
CA LEU A 198 1.74 3.54 9.91
C LEU A 198 0.50 3.75 10.77
N PHE A 199 -0.50 4.47 10.28
CA PHE A 199 -1.78 4.64 10.97
C PHE A 199 -2.48 3.30 11.30
N VAL A 200 -2.30 2.28 10.45
CA VAL A 200 -2.87 0.94 10.66
C VAL A 200 -1.94 0.06 11.49
N LEU A 201 -0.63 0.07 11.19
CA LEU A 201 0.34 -0.88 11.75
C LEU A 201 0.81 -0.51 13.16
N VAL A 202 0.96 0.78 13.47
CA VAL A 202 1.40 1.24 14.81
C VAL A 202 0.46 0.74 15.92
N PRO A 203 -0.88 0.89 15.81
CA PRO A 203 -1.78 0.31 16.80
C PRO A 203 -1.67 -1.21 16.92
N ILE A 204 -1.44 -1.94 15.82
CA ILE A 204 -1.31 -3.40 15.84
C ILE A 204 -0.03 -3.81 16.57
N ARG A 205 1.10 -3.13 16.28
CA ARG A 205 2.38 -3.31 16.96
C ARG A 205 2.27 -3.03 18.46
N ASP A 206 1.70 -1.88 18.82
CA ASP A 206 1.70 -1.37 20.19
C ASP A 206 0.72 -2.12 21.11
N LEU A 207 -0.42 -2.59 20.58
CA LEU A 207 -1.39 -3.34 21.36
C LEU A 207 -1.02 -4.82 21.54
N GLY A 208 0.01 -5.31 20.83
CA GLY A 208 0.41 -6.71 20.86
C GLY A 208 -0.76 -7.67 20.64
N LEU A 209 -1.78 -7.23 19.88
CA LEU A 209 -3.06 -7.93 19.80
C LEU A 209 -2.78 -9.36 19.33
N PRO A 210 -3.29 -10.38 20.06
CA PRO A 210 -3.24 -11.73 19.55
C PRO A 210 -3.97 -11.72 18.22
N THR A 211 -3.24 -12.07 17.19
CA THR A 211 -3.73 -12.27 15.83
C THR A 211 -4.55 -13.56 15.76
N ASP A 212 -5.46 -13.75 16.71
CA ASP A 212 -6.27 -14.95 16.81
C ASP A 212 -7.49 -14.78 15.91
N ALA A 213 -7.54 -15.59 14.86
CA ALA A 213 -8.73 -15.91 14.09
C ALA A 213 -9.76 -16.72 14.91
N SER A 214 -9.93 -16.43 16.21
CA SER A 214 -10.76 -17.20 17.14
C SER A 214 -12.14 -16.58 17.42
N HIS A 215 -12.67 -15.77 16.49
CA HIS A 215 -14.08 -15.35 16.53
C HIS A 215 -15.05 -16.25 15.75
N SER A 216 -14.62 -17.43 15.26
CA SER A 216 -15.51 -18.36 14.54
C SER A 216 -15.97 -19.60 15.34
N GLN A 217 -15.64 -19.75 16.63
CA GLN A 217 -16.07 -20.94 17.40
C GLN A 217 -16.93 -20.66 18.66
N ALA A 218 -17.25 -19.41 18.96
CA ALA A 218 -18.12 -19.10 20.10
C ALA A 218 -19.64 -19.25 19.83
N ALA A 219 -20.05 -19.52 18.57
CA ALA A 219 -21.46 -19.63 18.20
C ALA A 219 -21.97 -21.06 17.96
N SER A 220 -21.15 -22.10 18.17
CA SER A 220 -21.53 -23.49 17.88
C SER A 220 -21.67 -24.40 19.11
N SER A 221 -21.58 -23.87 20.34
CA SER A 221 -21.78 -24.66 21.58
C SER A 221 -22.98 -24.21 22.44
N MET A 222 -23.81 -23.30 21.92
CA MET A 222 -25.16 -23.06 22.44
C MET A 222 -26.18 -23.55 21.42
N ASP A 223 -26.24 -24.86 21.22
CA ASP A 223 -27.52 -25.54 21.03
C ASP A 223 -27.39 -26.99 21.50
N ARG A 224 -28.35 -27.31 22.38
CA ARG A 224 -28.66 -28.65 22.84
C ARG A 224 -29.41 -29.42 21.75
#